data_AF-A0A9L0KBJ2-F1
#
_entry.id   AF-A0A9L0KBJ2-F1
#
_cell.length_a   1.000
_cell.length_b   1.000
_cell.length_c   1.000
_cell.angle_alpha   90.00
_cell.angle_beta   90.00
_cell.angle_gamma   90.00
#
_symmetry.space_group_name_H-M   'P 1'
#
loop_
_entity.id
_entity.type
_entity.pdbx_description
1 polymer ?
#
loop_
_entity_poly.entity_id
_entity_poly.type
_entity_poly.pdbx_seq_one_letter_code
_entity_poly.pdbx_strand_id
1 'polypeptide(L)'
;MGGQLSAPGGGGSLPRPVNADWMSALCPRLWDVPLHHLSIPGSHDTMTYCLNKRSPISHSQSWLLQLLGKLLPCVTRPMVLKWSVTQALDVTKQLDAGVRYLDLRVAHVPEGSRRNLHFVHFVYTTALVEDTLTEISEWLERHPREVVILACRDFEGLTEELHEYLVACVRNIFGDMLCPRGEVPTLRQLWARGQQVLLSYEDERMLSRHRELWPGLPYWWADQAKPTELVRYLEHMKSCGRPGKAAQGQPEEQAACDGVSHLSILNWITSQSPLCHVESHVHRFRGGGRGRLWGRYSTRHPL
;
A
#
# COMPACT_ATOMS: atom_id res chain seq x y z
N MET A 1 -63.71 -4.16 -9.58
CA MET A 1 -62.56 -3.56 -8.87
C MET A 1 -61.75 -4.70 -8.25
N GLY A 2 -60.56 -4.96 -8.77
CA GLY A 2 -59.65 -6.00 -8.28
C GLY A 2 -58.29 -5.74 -8.90
N GLY A 3 -57.44 -5.02 -8.16
CA GLY A 3 -56.12 -4.60 -8.61
C GLY A 3 -55.14 -5.77 -8.62
N GLN A 4 -54.40 -5.89 -9.72
CA GLN A 4 -53.32 -6.85 -9.89
C GLN A 4 -52.00 -6.17 -9.50
N LEU A 5 -51.38 -6.62 -8.42
CA LEU A 5 -50.08 -6.16 -7.94
C LEU A 5 -49.00 -6.63 -8.93
N SER A 6 -48.27 -5.68 -9.51
CA SER A 6 -47.04 -5.94 -10.26
C SER A 6 -45.86 -5.94 -9.30
N ALA A 7 -45.05 -7.00 -9.32
CA ALA A 7 -43.81 -7.10 -8.55
C ALA A 7 -42.71 -6.19 -9.12
N PRO A 8 -41.83 -5.58 -8.31
CA PRO A 8 -40.70 -4.84 -8.83
C PRO A 8 -39.57 -5.80 -9.22
N GLY A 9 -39.00 -5.56 -10.40
CA GLY A 9 -37.93 -6.35 -10.99
C GLY A 9 -36.63 -6.33 -10.17
N GLY A 10 -35.95 -7.47 -10.16
CA GLY A 10 -34.63 -7.62 -9.56
C GLY A 10 -33.60 -6.74 -10.26
N GLY A 11 -32.99 -5.82 -9.52
CA GLY A 11 -31.81 -5.10 -9.95
C GLY A 11 -30.65 -6.08 -10.11
N GLY A 12 -30.20 -6.27 -11.35
CA GLY A 12 -28.98 -7.01 -11.63
C GLY A 12 -27.79 -6.30 -11.00
N SER A 13 -27.12 -6.96 -10.06
CA SER A 13 -25.82 -6.52 -9.58
C SER A 13 -24.84 -6.55 -10.74
N LEU A 14 -24.12 -5.44 -10.95
CA LEU A 14 -22.98 -5.43 -11.87
C LEU A 14 -22.00 -6.56 -11.48
N PRO A 15 -21.41 -7.27 -12.45
CA PRO A 15 -20.44 -8.32 -12.15
C PRO A 15 -19.29 -7.72 -11.35
N ARG A 16 -19.05 -8.26 -10.15
CA ARG A 16 -17.94 -7.84 -9.28
C ARG A 16 -16.61 -7.97 -10.04
N PRO A 17 -15.66 -7.03 -9.86
CA PRO A 17 -14.35 -7.13 -10.50
C PRO A 17 -13.68 -8.45 -10.09
N VAL A 18 -13.07 -9.14 -11.05
CA VAL A 18 -12.59 -10.54 -10.89
C VAL A 18 -11.60 -10.68 -9.73
N ASN A 19 -10.85 -9.63 -9.41
CA ASN A 19 -9.80 -9.65 -8.38
C ASN A 19 -10.18 -8.93 -7.08
N ALA A 20 -11.38 -8.33 -6.99
CA ALA A 20 -11.76 -7.50 -5.85
C ALA A 20 -11.93 -8.31 -4.55
N ASP A 21 -12.14 -9.63 -4.62
CA ASP A 21 -12.38 -10.51 -3.46
C ASP A 21 -11.36 -11.67 -3.38
N TRP A 22 -10.11 -11.47 -3.84
CA TRP A 22 -9.15 -12.56 -4.01
C TRP A 22 -8.72 -13.22 -2.69
N MET A 23 -8.66 -12.49 -1.57
CA MET A 23 -8.26 -13.08 -0.28
C MET A 23 -9.32 -14.08 0.20
N SER A 24 -10.60 -13.77 -0.03
CA SER A 24 -11.71 -14.68 0.26
C SER A 24 -11.71 -15.95 -0.60
N ALA A 25 -11.14 -15.86 -1.81
CA ALA A 25 -11.06 -16.95 -2.78
C ALA A 25 -9.82 -17.86 -2.58
N LEU A 26 -8.92 -17.53 -1.64
CA LEU A 26 -7.78 -18.38 -1.31
C LEU A 26 -8.23 -19.76 -0.80
N CYS A 27 -7.38 -20.77 -0.99
CA CYS A 27 -7.61 -22.09 -0.40
C CYS A 27 -7.73 -21.97 1.13
N PRO A 28 -8.68 -22.66 1.80
CA PRO A 28 -8.88 -22.54 3.23
C PRO A 28 -7.64 -22.75 4.10
N ARG A 29 -6.67 -23.55 3.63
CA ARG A 29 -5.38 -23.77 4.31
C ARG A 29 -4.54 -22.51 4.42
N LEU A 30 -4.71 -21.55 3.51
CA LEU A 30 -3.98 -20.28 3.52
C LEU A 30 -4.64 -19.24 4.44
N TRP A 31 -5.87 -19.46 4.89
CA TRP A 31 -6.54 -18.53 5.81
C TRP A 31 -5.94 -18.55 7.21
N ASP A 32 -5.30 -19.65 7.59
CA ASP A 32 -4.64 -19.88 8.88
C ASP A 32 -3.13 -19.60 8.83
N VAL A 33 -2.61 -19.26 7.65
CA VAL A 33 -1.20 -18.88 7.49
C VAL A 33 -1.03 -17.44 7.99
N PRO A 34 0.06 -17.12 8.73
CA PRO A 34 0.38 -15.74 9.11
C PRO A 34 0.27 -14.78 7.92
N LEU A 35 -0.34 -13.61 8.09
CA LEU A 35 -0.60 -12.68 6.98
C LEU A 35 0.69 -12.32 6.23
N HIS A 36 1.79 -12.12 6.96
CA HIS A 36 3.09 -11.84 6.37
C HIS A 36 3.63 -13.00 5.51
N HIS A 37 3.16 -14.24 5.72
CA HIS A 37 3.49 -15.40 4.88
C HIS A 37 2.78 -15.44 3.52
N LEU A 38 1.77 -14.61 3.30
CA LEU A 38 1.10 -14.49 2.01
C LEU A 38 1.87 -13.56 1.05
N SER A 39 1.76 -13.82 -0.24
CA SER A 39 2.16 -12.86 -1.28
C SER A 39 1.01 -11.90 -1.51
N ILE A 40 1.20 -10.65 -1.09
CA ILE A 40 0.18 -9.61 -1.14
C ILE A 40 0.64 -8.55 -2.15
N PRO A 41 -0.12 -8.28 -3.23
CA PRO A 41 0.22 -7.24 -4.18
C PRO A 41 0.07 -5.85 -3.53
N GLY A 42 1.02 -4.96 -3.83
CA GLY A 42 1.08 -3.61 -3.30
C GLY A 42 1.34 -2.54 -4.37
N SER A 43 0.90 -1.33 -4.10
CA SER A 43 1.18 -0.13 -4.90
C SER A 43 2.18 0.76 -4.18
N HIS A 44 3.26 1.11 -4.89
CA HIS A 44 4.25 2.10 -4.44
C HIS A 44 3.78 3.50 -4.82
N ASP A 45 3.91 4.44 -3.89
CA ASP A 45 3.38 5.81 -3.99
C ASP A 45 1.94 5.82 -4.52
N THR A 46 1.07 5.13 -3.79
CA THR A 46 -0.31 4.78 -4.19
C THR A 46 -1.09 5.96 -4.76
N MET A 47 -0.89 7.14 -4.18
CA MET A 47 -1.70 8.33 -4.45
C MET A 47 -1.16 9.20 -5.59
N THR A 48 -0.15 8.75 -6.33
CA THR A 48 0.45 9.57 -7.40
C THR A 48 -0.44 9.76 -8.63
N TYR A 49 -1.55 9.02 -8.75
CA TYR A 49 -2.54 9.21 -9.82
C TYR A 49 -3.24 10.58 -9.73
N CYS A 50 -3.30 11.20 -8.53
CA CYS A 50 -3.96 12.49 -8.29
C CYS A 50 -2.96 13.62 -7.99
N LEU A 51 -1.74 13.53 -8.51
CA LEU A 51 -0.76 14.62 -8.42
C LEU A 51 -1.26 15.88 -9.14
N ASN A 52 -1.16 17.03 -8.46
CA ASN A 52 -1.63 18.28 -9.01
C ASN A 52 -0.51 19.00 -9.77
N LYS A 53 -0.67 19.19 -11.07
CA LYS A 53 0.30 19.91 -11.91
C LYS A 53 0.52 21.37 -11.49
N ARG A 54 -0.43 21.94 -10.74
CA ARG A 54 -0.40 23.32 -10.24
C ARG A 54 0.13 23.41 -8.80
N SER A 55 0.26 22.29 -8.08
CA SER A 55 0.82 22.31 -6.73
C SER A 55 2.31 22.68 -6.77
N PRO A 56 2.82 23.34 -5.72
CA PRO A 56 4.24 23.59 -5.59
C PRO A 56 5.02 22.27 -5.54
N ILE A 57 6.28 22.34 -5.97
CA ILE A 57 7.25 21.27 -5.69
C ILE A 57 7.41 21.23 -4.17
N SER A 58 7.40 20.02 -3.62
CA SER A 58 7.52 19.79 -2.18
C SER A 58 8.77 20.47 -1.61
N HIS A 59 8.62 20.99 -0.40
CA HIS A 59 9.69 21.75 0.26
C HIS A 59 10.87 20.86 0.66
N SER A 60 10.69 19.54 0.73
CA SER A 60 11.77 18.58 1.00
C SER A 60 12.72 18.38 -0.19
N GLN A 61 12.36 18.90 -1.37
CA GLN A 61 13.18 18.76 -2.57
C GLN A 61 14.38 19.72 -2.58
N SER A 62 15.43 19.32 -3.31
CA SER A 62 16.70 20.07 -3.37
C SER A 62 16.50 21.54 -3.74
N TRP A 63 17.31 22.41 -3.14
CA TRP A 63 17.28 23.85 -3.44
C TRP A 63 17.41 24.15 -4.93
N LEU A 64 18.25 23.39 -5.65
CA LEU A 64 18.40 23.53 -7.10
C LEU A 64 17.07 23.24 -7.82
N LEU A 65 16.37 22.17 -7.44
CA LEU A 65 15.08 21.84 -8.04
C LEU A 65 14.02 22.90 -7.70
N GLN A 66 14.04 23.44 -6.47
CA GLN A 66 13.17 24.56 -6.10
C GLN A 66 13.47 25.83 -6.90
N LEU A 67 14.75 26.16 -7.10
CA LEU A 67 15.18 27.30 -7.89
C LEU A 67 14.80 27.13 -9.37
N LEU A 68 15.06 25.95 -9.95
CA LEU A 68 14.65 25.62 -11.31
C LEU A 68 13.12 25.66 -11.45
N GLY A 69 12.37 25.22 -10.45
CA GLY A 69 10.92 25.35 -10.36
C GLY A 69 10.44 26.81 -10.44
N LYS A 70 11.20 27.75 -9.87
CA LYS A 70 10.91 29.18 -9.90
C LYS A 70 11.36 29.86 -11.20
N LEU A 71 12.54 29.51 -11.71
CA LEU A 71 13.13 30.15 -12.89
C LEU A 71 12.59 29.61 -14.23
N LEU A 72 12.29 28.31 -14.30
CA LEU A 72 11.87 27.63 -15.54
C LEU A 72 10.61 26.76 -15.33
N PRO A 73 9.51 27.31 -14.78
CA PRO A 73 8.34 26.53 -14.35
C PRO A 73 7.70 25.71 -15.47
N CYS A 74 7.72 26.20 -16.71
CA CYS A 74 7.14 25.53 -17.87
C CYS A 74 7.91 24.28 -18.32
N VAL A 75 9.18 24.15 -17.93
CA VAL A 75 10.02 22.98 -18.26
C VAL A 75 10.10 22.03 -17.07
N THR A 76 10.34 22.58 -15.89
CA THR A 76 10.67 21.80 -14.70
C THR A 76 9.45 21.10 -14.12
N ARG A 77 8.30 21.77 -14.06
CA ARG A 77 7.07 21.16 -13.50
C ARG A 77 6.57 19.97 -14.32
N PRO A 78 6.48 20.02 -15.67
CA PRO A 78 6.10 18.84 -16.44
C PRO A 78 7.08 17.68 -16.30
N MET A 79 8.38 17.96 -16.23
CA MET A 79 9.41 16.92 -16.03
C MET A 79 9.30 16.28 -14.65
N VAL A 80 9.22 17.08 -13.59
CA VAL A 80 9.04 16.59 -12.22
C VAL A 80 7.80 15.73 -12.14
N LEU A 81 6.64 16.24 -12.60
CA LEU A 81 5.40 15.47 -12.58
C LEU A 81 5.53 14.14 -13.31
N LYS A 82 6.19 14.11 -14.47
CA LYS A 82 6.41 12.88 -15.23
C LYS A 82 7.25 11.86 -14.45
N TRP A 83 8.21 12.31 -13.64
CA TRP A 83 9.00 11.45 -12.78
C TRP A 83 8.28 11.10 -11.47
N SER A 84 7.25 11.85 -11.09
CA SER A 84 6.49 11.65 -9.87
C SER A 84 5.35 10.64 -9.99
N VAL A 85 4.81 10.40 -11.18
CA VAL A 85 3.65 9.50 -11.34
C VAL A 85 4.10 8.05 -11.39
N THR A 86 3.63 7.24 -10.43
CA THR A 86 3.87 5.78 -10.36
C THR A 86 2.58 4.97 -10.59
N GLN A 87 1.41 5.57 -10.36
CA GLN A 87 0.10 4.94 -10.50
C GLN A 87 -0.79 5.68 -11.49
N ALA A 88 -1.50 4.92 -12.33
CA ALA A 88 -2.49 5.45 -13.28
C ALA A 88 -3.95 5.23 -12.80
N LEU A 89 -4.18 4.29 -11.89
CA LEU A 89 -5.49 3.94 -11.37
C LEU A 89 -5.75 4.69 -10.05
N ASP A 90 -6.99 5.11 -9.83
CA ASP A 90 -7.43 5.62 -8.52
C ASP A 90 -7.45 4.53 -7.46
N VAL A 91 -7.57 4.91 -6.19
CA VAL A 91 -7.40 3.98 -5.06
C VAL A 91 -8.43 2.85 -5.09
N THR A 92 -9.71 3.15 -5.38
CA THR A 92 -10.74 2.12 -5.54
C THR A 92 -10.40 1.16 -6.67
N LYS A 93 -9.97 1.65 -7.84
CA LYS A 93 -9.58 0.77 -8.95
C LYS A 93 -8.34 -0.05 -8.65
N GLN A 94 -7.39 0.45 -7.86
CA GLN A 94 -6.25 -0.33 -7.38
C GLN A 94 -6.72 -1.49 -6.49
N LEU A 95 -7.66 -1.23 -5.56
CA LEU A 95 -8.26 -2.26 -4.71
C LEU A 95 -9.05 -3.28 -5.54
N ASP A 96 -9.84 -2.85 -6.52
CA ASP A 96 -10.59 -3.72 -7.43
C ASP A 96 -9.66 -4.60 -8.30
N ALA A 97 -8.49 -4.09 -8.66
CA ALA A 97 -7.45 -4.83 -9.38
C ALA A 97 -6.73 -5.88 -8.51
N GLY A 98 -6.91 -5.81 -7.19
CA GLY A 98 -6.41 -6.79 -6.21
C GLY A 98 -5.34 -6.25 -5.27
N VAL A 99 -4.94 -4.97 -5.37
CA VAL A 99 -3.96 -4.36 -4.47
C VAL A 99 -4.46 -4.38 -3.02
N ARG A 100 -3.60 -4.76 -2.07
CA ARG A 100 -3.93 -4.81 -0.63
C ARG A 100 -2.84 -4.22 0.26
N TYR A 101 -1.74 -3.75 -0.31
CA TYR A 101 -0.74 -2.94 0.38
C TYR A 101 -0.68 -1.57 -0.28
N LEU A 102 -0.95 -0.51 0.48
CA LEU A 102 -0.97 0.86 -0.02
C LEU A 102 0.14 1.67 0.66
N ASP A 103 1.12 2.09 -0.12
CA ASP A 103 2.16 3.05 0.31
C ASP A 103 1.59 4.48 0.30
N LEU A 104 1.48 5.09 1.49
CA LEU A 104 0.86 6.39 1.75
C LEU A 104 1.89 7.37 2.33
N ARG A 105 2.48 8.19 1.47
CA ARG A 105 3.37 9.28 1.90
C ARG A 105 2.59 10.53 2.26
N VAL A 106 2.50 10.85 3.53
CA VAL A 106 1.60 11.89 4.04
C VAL A 106 2.35 13.20 4.31
N ALA A 107 1.79 14.31 3.88
CA ALA A 107 2.35 15.64 4.06
C ALA A 107 1.32 16.66 4.54
N HIS A 108 1.78 17.61 5.34
CA HIS A 108 1.02 18.80 5.66
C HIS A 108 1.34 19.92 4.66
N VAL A 109 0.32 20.44 3.99
CA VAL A 109 0.49 21.54 3.03
C VAL A 109 0.26 22.88 3.74
N PRO A 110 1.29 23.73 3.93
CA PRO A 110 1.22 24.92 4.79
C PRO A 110 0.23 25.99 4.35
N GLU A 111 -0.09 26.05 3.05
CA GLU A 111 -0.95 27.08 2.44
C GLU A 111 -2.46 26.82 2.63
N GLY A 112 -2.84 25.76 3.37
CA GLY A 112 -4.23 25.38 3.61
C GLY A 112 -4.70 25.57 5.05
N SER A 113 -5.76 24.82 5.41
CA SER A 113 -6.25 24.78 6.79
C SER A 113 -5.24 24.12 7.73
N ARG A 114 -5.37 24.34 9.06
CA ARG A 114 -4.49 23.73 10.08
C ARG A 114 -4.41 22.20 10.03
N ARG A 115 -5.35 21.53 9.35
CA ARG A 115 -5.48 20.06 9.26
C ARG A 115 -5.39 19.57 7.82
N ASN A 116 -4.74 20.35 6.95
CA ASN A 116 -4.67 20.11 5.52
C ASN A 116 -3.61 19.05 5.17
N LEU A 117 -3.96 17.78 5.44
CA LEU A 117 -3.12 16.63 5.13
C LEU A 117 -3.42 16.11 3.72
N HIS A 118 -2.39 16.04 2.91
CA HIS A 118 -2.39 15.51 1.54
C HIS A 118 -1.34 14.40 1.42
N PHE A 119 -1.28 13.77 0.26
CA PHE A 119 -0.15 12.89 -0.09
C PHE A 119 0.91 13.63 -0.90
N VAL A 120 2.16 13.18 -0.82
CA VAL A 120 3.29 13.81 -1.50
C VAL A 120 4.20 12.79 -2.20
N HIS A 121 4.65 13.15 -3.40
CA HIS A 121 5.81 12.53 -4.02
C HIS A 121 6.42 13.51 -5.04
N PHE A 122 7.49 14.22 -4.64
CA PHE A 122 8.03 15.45 -5.25
C PHE A 122 7.03 16.63 -5.37
N VAL A 123 5.74 16.37 -5.58
CA VAL A 123 4.64 17.32 -5.71
C VAL A 123 3.49 16.84 -4.83
N TYR A 124 2.71 17.77 -4.29
CA TYR A 124 1.52 17.43 -3.51
C TYR A 124 0.36 16.98 -4.40
N THR A 125 -0.38 15.99 -3.93
CA THR A 125 -1.65 15.54 -4.52
C THR A 125 -2.76 16.57 -4.29
N THR A 126 -3.90 16.41 -4.99
CA THR A 126 -5.14 17.15 -4.66
C THR A 126 -6.00 16.46 -3.61
N ALA A 127 -5.77 15.17 -3.35
CA ALA A 127 -6.62 14.37 -2.51
C ALA A 127 -6.27 14.55 -1.02
N LEU A 128 -7.30 14.79 -0.21
CA LEU A 128 -7.16 14.79 1.24
C LEU A 128 -6.96 13.37 1.74
N VAL A 129 -6.14 13.24 2.78
CA VAL A 129 -5.91 11.95 3.45
C VAL A 129 -7.22 11.41 4.01
N GLU A 130 -8.03 12.25 4.66
CA GLU A 130 -9.31 11.86 5.28
C GLU A 130 -10.31 11.31 4.26
N ASP A 131 -10.48 11.99 3.12
CA ASP A 131 -11.37 11.54 2.03
C ASP A 131 -10.91 10.19 1.48
N THR A 132 -9.60 10.02 1.27
CA THR A 132 -9.02 8.78 0.73
C THR A 132 -9.20 7.61 1.69
N LEU A 133 -8.96 7.82 2.99
CA LEU A 133 -9.17 6.79 4.01
C LEU A 133 -10.65 6.41 4.11
N THR A 134 -11.55 7.39 3.96
CA THR A 134 -13.00 7.16 3.92
C THR A 134 -13.39 6.30 2.70
N GLU A 135 -12.88 6.62 1.52
CA GLU A 135 -13.10 5.83 0.29
C GLU A 135 -12.62 4.37 0.45
N ILE A 136 -11.46 4.16 1.09
CA ILE A 136 -10.95 2.82 1.41
C ILE A 136 -11.89 2.10 2.38
N SER A 137 -12.38 2.78 3.42
CA SER A 137 -13.31 2.22 4.41
C SER A 137 -14.62 1.77 3.75
N GLU A 138 -15.23 2.62 2.93
CA GLU A 138 -16.45 2.30 2.15
C GLU A 138 -16.23 1.13 1.17
N TRP A 139 -15.02 0.97 0.65
CA TRP A 139 -14.65 -0.21 -0.14
C TRP A 139 -14.61 -1.46 0.75
N LEU A 140 -13.96 -1.41 1.91
CA LEU A 140 -13.86 -2.54 2.84
C LEU A 140 -15.22 -3.03 3.35
N GLU A 141 -16.17 -2.13 3.57
CA GLU A 141 -17.56 -2.48 3.95
C GLU A 141 -18.24 -3.38 2.90
N ARG A 142 -17.94 -3.17 1.61
CA ARG A 142 -18.47 -3.98 0.50
C ARG A 142 -17.72 -5.29 0.30
N HIS A 143 -16.52 -5.39 0.89
CA HIS A 143 -15.56 -6.49 0.73
C HIS A 143 -15.12 -7.05 2.11
N PRO A 144 -16.04 -7.60 2.93
CA PRO A 144 -15.81 -7.91 4.36
C PRO A 144 -14.77 -9.01 4.63
N ARG A 145 -14.29 -9.71 3.59
CA ARG A 145 -13.24 -10.74 3.69
C ARG A 145 -11.91 -10.29 3.08
N GLU A 146 -11.79 -9.01 2.76
CA GLU A 146 -10.55 -8.42 2.28
C GLU A 146 -9.89 -7.62 3.40
N VAL A 147 -8.55 -7.69 3.42
CA VAL A 147 -7.71 -7.04 4.44
C VAL A 147 -6.70 -6.15 3.71
N VAL A 148 -6.58 -4.90 4.12
CA VAL A 148 -5.60 -3.94 3.59
C VAL A 148 -4.53 -3.61 4.62
N ILE A 149 -3.32 -3.41 4.12
CA ILE A 149 -2.20 -2.85 4.85
C ILE A 149 -1.99 -1.43 4.35
N LEU A 150 -2.20 -0.45 5.24
CA LEU A 150 -1.96 0.95 4.96
C LEU A 150 -0.60 1.30 5.56
N ALA A 151 0.35 1.75 4.74
CA ALA A 151 1.67 2.15 5.20
C ALA A 151 1.79 3.68 5.17
N CYS A 152 1.55 4.31 6.31
CA CYS A 152 1.78 5.75 6.49
C CYS A 152 3.25 6.01 6.81
N ARG A 153 3.95 6.68 5.89
CA ARG A 153 5.41 6.85 5.94
C ARG A 153 5.89 8.14 5.31
N ASP A 154 7.20 8.38 5.37
CA ASP A 154 7.87 9.53 4.77
C ASP A 154 7.13 10.85 5.06
N PHE A 155 6.78 11.05 6.34
CA PHE A 155 5.96 12.19 6.75
C PHE A 155 6.67 13.51 6.46
N GLU A 156 6.01 14.42 5.73
CA GLU A 156 6.54 15.75 5.44
C GLU A 156 5.77 16.84 6.18
N GLY A 157 6.44 17.52 7.11
CA GLY A 157 5.90 18.70 7.79
C GLY A 157 4.81 18.41 8.82
N LEU A 158 4.66 17.16 9.27
CA LEU A 158 3.73 16.82 10.36
C LEU A 158 4.35 17.18 11.71
N THR A 159 3.63 17.99 12.49
CA THR A 159 3.91 18.21 13.91
C THR A 159 3.30 17.09 14.74
N GLU A 160 3.66 16.98 16.02
CA GLU A 160 3.04 16.00 16.93
C GLU A 160 1.50 16.13 16.97
N GLU A 161 0.99 17.37 16.96
CA GLU A 161 -0.46 17.64 16.91
C GLU A 161 -1.12 17.10 15.63
N LEU A 162 -0.41 17.16 14.50
CA LEU A 162 -0.88 16.64 13.21
C LEU A 162 -0.80 15.12 13.14
N HIS A 163 0.22 14.53 13.75
CA HIS A 163 0.28 13.08 13.93
C HIS A 163 -0.90 12.57 14.76
N GLU A 164 -1.18 13.20 15.90
CA GLU A 164 -2.34 12.85 16.75
C GLU A 164 -3.67 13.05 16.00
N TYR A 165 -3.77 14.13 15.21
CA TYR A 165 -4.93 14.35 14.35
C TYR A 165 -5.11 13.21 13.33
N LEU A 166 -4.04 12.82 12.62
CA LEU A 166 -4.09 11.75 11.63
C LEU A 166 -4.50 10.41 12.26
N VAL A 167 -3.94 10.07 13.43
CA VAL A 167 -4.32 8.85 14.15
C VAL A 167 -5.79 8.92 14.57
N ALA A 168 -6.27 10.06 15.06
CA ALA A 168 -7.68 10.25 15.38
C ALA A 168 -8.59 10.08 14.14
N CYS A 169 -8.22 10.62 12.99
CA CYS A 169 -8.95 10.41 11.73
C CYS A 169 -9.03 8.92 11.37
N VAL A 170 -7.91 8.20 11.39
CA VAL A 170 -7.87 6.75 11.13
C VAL A 170 -8.83 6.01 12.06
N ARG A 171 -8.77 6.28 13.37
CA ARG A 171 -9.64 5.62 14.35
C ARG A 171 -11.11 5.90 14.11
N ASN A 172 -11.46 7.14 13.78
CA ASN A 172 -12.84 7.53 13.53
C ASN A 172 -13.39 6.87 12.25
N ILE A 173 -12.55 6.72 11.22
CA ILE A 173 -12.94 6.16 9.91
C ILE A 173 -13.05 4.65 9.94
N PHE A 174 -12.04 3.96 10.48
CA PHE A 174 -11.98 2.50 10.43
C PHE A 174 -12.55 1.83 11.67
N GLY A 175 -12.55 2.50 12.82
CA GLY A 175 -13.08 1.97 14.08
C GLY A 175 -12.59 0.55 14.38
N ASP A 176 -13.53 -0.37 14.54
CA ASP A 176 -13.28 -1.77 14.87
C ASP A 176 -12.63 -2.58 13.71
N MET A 177 -12.58 -2.03 12.49
CA MET A 177 -11.83 -2.65 11.39
C MET A 177 -10.32 -2.65 11.65
N LEU A 178 -9.81 -1.80 12.55
CA LEU A 178 -8.38 -1.75 12.87
C LEU A 178 -7.94 -3.00 13.62
N CYS A 179 -6.88 -3.64 13.12
CA CYS A 179 -6.18 -4.70 13.81
C CYS A 179 -5.07 -4.09 14.69
N PRO A 180 -5.15 -4.16 16.03
CA PRO A 180 -4.10 -3.66 16.89
C PRO A 180 -2.87 -4.56 16.86
N ARG A 181 -1.71 -3.96 17.13
CA ARG A 181 -0.44 -4.70 17.24
C ARG A 181 -0.46 -5.68 18.42
N GLY A 182 0.20 -6.82 18.23
CA GLY A 182 0.35 -7.84 19.26
C GLY A 182 0.58 -9.22 18.64
N GLU A 183 -0.48 -10.01 18.59
CA GLU A 183 -0.46 -11.32 17.94
C GLU A 183 -0.26 -11.18 16.43
N VAL A 184 0.49 -12.11 15.83
CA VAL A 184 0.64 -12.18 14.37
C VAL A 184 -0.71 -12.57 13.76
N PRO A 185 -1.32 -11.71 12.91
CA PRO A 185 -2.67 -11.98 12.42
C PRO A 185 -2.67 -13.01 11.28
N THR A 186 -3.73 -13.80 11.21
CA THR A 186 -4.11 -14.61 10.04
C THR A 186 -5.41 -14.08 9.43
N LEU A 187 -5.70 -14.39 8.17
CA LEU A 187 -6.96 -13.98 7.53
C LEU A 187 -8.18 -14.47 8.32
N ARG A 188 -8.16 -15.72 8.79
CA ARG A 188 -9.27 -16.30 9.56
C ARG A 188 -9.52 -15.51 10.85
N GLN A 189 -8.46 -15.17 11.59
CA GLN A 189 -8.57 -14.42 12.83
C GLN A 189 -9.12 -13.02 12.59
N LEU A 190 -8.62 -12.34 11.56
CA LEU A 190 -9.07 -11.00 11.18
C LEU A 190 -10.57 -10.99 10.85
N TRP A 191 -11.02 -11.90 9.98
CA TRP A 191 -12.45 -12.00 9.63
C TRP A 191 -13.34 -12.35 10.82
N ALA A 192 -12.88 -13.25 11.70
CA ALA A 192 -13.63 -13.62 12.90
C ALA A 192 -13.81 -12.45 13.88
N ARG A 193 -12.88 -11.48 13.86
CA ARG A 193 -12.88 -10.27 14.69
C ARG A 193 -13.48 -9.05 13.98
N GLY A 194 -13.90 -9.17 12.71
CA GLY A 194 -14.35 -8.04 11.90
C GLY A 194 -13.23 -7.04 11.54
N GLN A 195 -11.97 -7.45 11.66
CA GLN A 195 -10.81 -6.62 11.39
C GLN A 195 -10.37 -6.72 9.94
N GLN A 196 -10.05 -5.58 9.32
CA GLN A 196 -9.71 -5.47 7.91
C GLN A 196 -8.49 -4.58 7.65
N VAL A 197 -8.01 -3.80 8.63
CA VAL A 197 -6.97 -2.79 8.40
C VAL A 197 -5.78 -3.03 9.33
N LEU A 198 -4.59 -3.18 8.74
CA LEU A 198 -3.32 -3.06 9.46
C LEU A 198 -2.69 -1.73 9.09
N LEU A 199 -2.52 -0.82 10.06
CA LEU A 199 -1.90 0.47 9.83
C LEU A 199 -0.43 0.45 10.27
N SER A 200 0.49 0.38 9.31
CA SER A 200 1.91 0.62 9.54
C SER A 200 2.17 2.12 9.60
N TYR A 201 2.94 2.58 10.60
CA TYR A 201 3.15 3.99 10.88
C TYR A 201 4.60 4.29 11.28
N GLU A 202 5.28 5.19 10.56
CA GLU A 202 6.70 5.52 10.77
C GLU A 202 6.92 6.70 11.74
N ASP A 203 6.31 6.64 12.93
CA ASP A 203 6.62 7.55 14.03
C ASP A 203 6.58 6.80 15.38
N GLU A 204 7.75 6.64 16.00
CA GLU A 204 7.91 5.87 17.25
C GLU A 204 7.13 6.46 18.43
N ARG A 205 6.93 7.79 18.46
CA ARG A 205 6.15 8.42 19.54
C ARG A 205 4.69 8.03 19.44
N MET A 206 4.13 8.05 18.23
CA MET A 206 2.77 7.57 17.98
C MET A 206 2.63 6.09 18.26
N LEU A 207 3.60 5.26 17.85
CA LEU A 207 3.61 3.82 18.15
C LEU A 207 3.55 3.56 19.66
N SER A 208 4.25 4.35 20.47
CA SER A 208 4.26 4.20 21.93
C SER A 208 2.90 4.53 22.58
N ARG A 209 2.09 5.39 21.95
CA ARG A 209 0.83 5.92 22.49
C ARG A 209 -0.41 5.17 21.98
N HIS A 210 -0.33 4.60 20.78
CA HIS A 210 -1.46 4.02 20.07
C HIS A 210 -1.20 2.54 19.76
N ARG A 211 -2.06 1.65 20.25
CA ARG A 211 -1.93 0.18 20.08
C ARG A 211 -2.47 -0.32 18.74
N GLU A 212 -3.28 0.47 18.07
CA GLU A 212 -3.77 0.25 16.72
C GLU A 212 -2.69 0.38 15.64
N LEU A 213 -1.56 1.00 15.97
CA LEU A 213 -0.46 1.24 15.03
C LEU A 213 0.55 0.09 15.06
N TRP A 214 0.93 -0.37 13.87
CA TRP A 214 2.01 -1.30 13.63
C TRP A 214 3.30 -0.56 13.28
N PRO A 215 4.48 -1.10 13.64
CA PRO A 215 5.74 -0.49 13.27
C PRO A 215 5.89 -0.35 11.74
N GLY A 216 6.76 0.58 11.34
CA GLY A 216 7.14 0.78 9.94
C GLY A 216 7.58 -0.52 9.27
N LEU A 217 7.04 -0.81 8.09
CA LEU A 217 7.40 -2.02 7.34
C LEU A 217 8.71 -1.81 6.57
N PRO A 218 9.72 -2.68 6.74
CA PRO A 218 11.01 -2.52 6.08
C PRO A 218 10.83 -2.51 4.56
N TYR A 219 11.41 -1.53 3.90
CA TYR A 219 11.25 -1.32 2.47
C TYR A 219 12.50 -1.74 1.71
N TRP A 220 12.39 -2.81 0.92
CA TRP A 220 13.49 -3.28 0.07
C TRP A 220 13.46 -2.56 -1.27
N TRP A 221 14.24 -1.49 -1.35
CA TRP A 221 14.42 -0.69 -2.56
C TRP A 221 15.78 -1.00 -3.19
N ALA A 222 15.77 -1.52 -4.42
CA ALA A 222 17.01 -1.84 -5.13
C ALA A 222 17.75 -0.59 -5.63
N ASP A 223 17.02 0.50 -5.84
CA ASP A 223 17.50 1.72 -6.49
C ASP A 223 18.21 1.46 -7.83
N GLN A 224 17.58 0.63 -8.67
CA GLN A 224 18.15 0.21 -9.96
C GLN A 224 17.28 0.64 -11.14
N ALA A 225 17.88 1.32 -12.11
CA ALA A 225 17.24 1.60 -13.39
C ALA A 225 17.16 0.37 -14.31
N LYS A 226 18.05 -0.61 -14.13
CA LYS A 226 18.12 -1.82 -14.96
C LYS A 226 17.28 -2.95 -14.34
N PRO A 227 16.31 -3.54 -15.08
CA PRO A 227 15.50 -4.65 -14.57
C PRO A 227 16.33 -5.85 -14.10
N THR A 228 17.46 -6.14 -14.76
CA THR A 228 18.34 -7.25 -14.37
C THR A 228 18.95 -7.06 -12.99
N GLU A 229 19.35 -5.84 -12.65
CA GLU A 229 19.93 -5.53 -11.34
C GLU A 229 18.85 -5.51 -10.25
N LEU A 230 17.65 -5.01 -10.57
CA LEU A 230 16.48 -5.12 -9.69
C LEU A 230 16.18 -6.59 -9.35
N VAL A 231 16.10 -7.46 -10.37
CA VAL A 231 15.82 -8.90 -10.17
C VAL A 231 16.93 -9.55 -9.32
N ARG A 232 18.20 -9.24 -9.60
CA ARG A 232 19.33 -9.75 -8.80
C ARG A 232 19.23 -9.32 -7.34
N TYR A 233 18.94 -8.05 -7.09
CA TYR A 233 18.74 -7.53 -5.73
C TYR A 233 17.59 -8.26 -5.03
N LEU A 234 16.43 -8.40 -5.68
CA LEU A 234 15.26 -9.04 -5.06
C LEU A 234 15.50 -10.53 -4.77
N GLU A 235 16.15 -11.26 -5.68
CA GLU A 235 16.52 -12.66 -5.42
C GLU A 235 17.57 -12.77 -4.30
N HIS A 236 18.51 -11.82 -4.21
CA HIS A 236 19.45 -11.75 -3.09
C HIS A 236 18.71 -11.53 -1.76
N MET A 237 17.83 -10.54 -1.67
CA MET A 237 17.06 -10.27 -0.44
C MET A 237 16.18 -11.45 -0.04
N LYS A 238 15.54 -12.10 -1.01
CA LYS A 238 14.79 -13.34 -0.81
C LYS A 238 15.67 -14.46 -0.25
N SER A 239 16.92 -14.57 -0.69
CA SER A 239 17.89 -15.55 -0.17
C SER A 239 18.31 -15.27 1.28
N CYS A 240 18.38 -13.99 1.68
CA CYS A 240 18.63 -13.57 3.05
C CYS A 240 17.45 -13.87 4.00
N GLY A 241 16.29 -14.22 3.45
CA GLY A 241 15.09 -14.51 4.23
C GLY A 241 14.36 -13.25 4.70
N ARG A 242 13.39 -13.43 5.58
CA ARG A 242 12.55 -12.34 6.08
C ARG A 242 13.31 -11.48 7.09
N PRO A 243 13.17 -10.15 7.08
CA PRO A 243 13.63 -9.28 8.16
C PRO A 243 13.05 -9.76 9.50
N GLY A 244 13.86 -9.84 10.55
CA GLY A 244 13.42 -10.25 11.90
C GLY A 244 13.75 -11.69 12.31
N LYS A 245 14.43 -12.48 11.47
CA LYS A 245 15.20 -13.62 12.00
C LYS A 245 16.49 -13.05 12.56
N ALA A 246 16.63 -13.07 13.89
CA ALA A 246 17.93 -12.92 14.52
C ALA A 246 18.92 -13.81 13.77
N ALA A 247 19.88 -13.19 13.09
CA ALA A 247 21.02 -13.91 12.56
C ALA A 247 21.73 -14.49 13.79
N GLN A 248 21.58 -15.78 14.03
CA GLN A 248 22.49 -16.49 14.93
C GLN A 248 23.87 -16.36 14.32
N GLY A 249 24.69 -15.43 14.85
CA GLY A 249 26.11 -15.39 14.52
C GLY A 249 26.85 -14.06 14.48
N GLN A 250 26.35 -12.93 15.02
CA GLN A 250 27.21 -11.75 15.22
C GLN A 250 26.97 -11.04 16.57
N PRO A 251 28.01 -10.43 17.17
CA PRO A 251 28.01 -10.03 18.58
C PRO A 251 27.18 -8.78 18.85
N GLU A 252 26.65 -8.73 20.07
CA GLU A 252 25.83 -7.68 20.67
C GLU A 252 26.40 -6.27 20.51
N GLU A 253 25.61 -5.37 19.92
CA GLU A 253 25.44 -4.02 20.46
C GLU A 253 24.05 -3.49 20.08
N GLN A 254 23.30 -3.01 21.08
CA GLN A 254 21.88 -2.58 21.06
C GLN A 254 20.80 -3.68 20.95
N ALA A 255 20.78 -4.57 21.94
CA ALA A 255 19.55 -5.21 22.41
C ALA A 255 18.90 -4.33 23.50
N ALA A 256 17.90 -3.53 23.13
CA ALA A 256 16.97 -2.90 24.07
C ALA A 256 15.70 -2.42 23.33
N CYS A 257 14.84 -3.38 22.96
CA CYS A 257 13.37 -3.26 22.86
C CYS A 257 12.80 -4.59 22.32
N ASP A 258 12.94 -5.65 23.11
CA ASP A 258 12.44 -6.99 22.78
C ASP A 258 10.93 -7.12 23.09
N GLY A 259 10.18 -7.68 22.13
CA GLY A 259 8.83 -8.20 22.38
C GLY A 259 7.74 -7.92 21.34
N VAL A 260 8.03 -7.25 20.22
CA VAL A 260 7.01 -6.95 19.19
C VAL A 260 7.14 -7.91 18.01
N SER A 261 6.08 -8.68 17.73
CA SER A 261 5.94 -9.47 16.51
C SER A 261 6.05 -8.55 15.28
N HIS A 262 7.20 -8.51 14.63
CA HIS A 262 7.40 -7.70 13.43
C HIS A 262 6.58 -8.29 12.27
N LEU A 263 5.65 -7.52 11.68
CA LEU A 263 5.18 -7.88 10.34
C LEU A 263 6.34 -7.63 9.37
N SER A 264 6.67 -8.66 8.58
CA SER A 264 7.66 -8.58 7.52
C SER A 264 7.00 -9.05 6.24
N ILE A 265 6.42 -8.11 5.50
CA ILE A 265 5.80 -8.37 4.19
C ILE A 265 6.92 -8.33 3.15
N LEU A 266 7.03 -9.42 2.38
CA LEU A 266 7.88 -9.43 1.18
C LEU A 266 7.18 -8.57 0.13
N ASN A 267 7.59 -7.31 0.04
CA ASN A 267 7.09 -6.36 -0.95
C ASN A 267 7.38 -6.89 -2.37
N TRP A 268 6.35 -7.38 -3.05
CA TRP A 268 6.33 -7.52 -4.51
C TRP A 268 5.70 -6.25 -5.07
N ILE A 269 6.54 -5.23 -5.29
CA ILE A 269 6.11 -3.98 -5.91
C ILE A 269 6.24 -4.14 -7.41
N THR A 270 5.10 -4.13 -8.11
CA THR A 270 5.08 -3.79 -9.53
C THR A 270 5.04 -2.28 -9.65
N SER A 271 6.19 -1.65 -9.87
CA SER A 271 6.26 -0.26 -10.33
C SER A 271 5.89 -0.25 -11.81
N GLN A 272 4.76 0.34 -12.18
CA GLN A 272 4.52 0.73 -13.56
C GLN A 272 5.21 2.07 -13.82
N SER A 273 6.54 2.09 -13.77
CA SER A 273 7.28 3.20 -14.36
C SER A 273 7.15 3.12 -15.88
N PRO A 274 6.90 4.23 -16.60
CA PRO A 274 6.78 4.25 -18.07
C PRO A 274 8.07 3.87 -18.81
N LEU A 275 9.16 3.55 -18.08
CA LEU A 275 10.43 3.06 -18.63
C LEU A 275 10.59 1.52 -18.53
N CYS A 276 9.71 0.83 -17.81
CA CYS A 276 9.78 -0.61 -17.60
C CYS A 276 8.41 -1.26 -17.80
N HIS A 277 8.08 -1.64 -19.03
CA HIS A 277 7.00 -2.59 -19.28
C HIS A 277 7.44 -3.99 -18.82
N VAL A 278 6.88 -4.46 -17.70
CA VAL A 278 6.88 -5.89 -17.35
C VAL A 278 5.43 -6.37 -17.45
N GLU A 279 5.11 -7.05 -18.55
CA GLU A 279 3.80 -7.70 -18.69
C GLU A 279 3.71 -8.91 -17.76
N SER A 280 2.84 -8.84 -16.75
CA SER A 280 2.47 -9.98 -15.92
C SER A 280 1.26 -10.69 -16.55
N HIS A 281 1.52 -11.72 -17.37
CA HIS A 281 0.46 -12.63 -17.80
C HIS A 281 0.09 -13.58 -16.65
N VAL A 282 -1.07 -13.33 -16.02
CA VAL A 282 -1.69 -14.28 -15.09
C VAL A 282 -2.28 -15.44 -15.89
N HIS A 283 -1.54 -16.54 -16.00
CA HIS A 283 -2.08 -17.78 -16.56
C HIS A 283 -2.75 -18.64 -15.48
N ARG A 284 -3.98 -19.06 -15.79
CA ARG A 284 -4.86 -19.95 -15.01
C ARG A 284 -4.19 -21.30 -14.77
N PHE A 285 -3.91 -21.65 -13.52
CA PHE A 285 -3.42 -22.99 -13.16
C PHE A 285 -4.58 -23.99 -13.06
N ARG A 286 -4.59 -25.00 -13.95
CA ARG A 286 -5.36 -26.25 -13.76
C ARG A 286 -4.48 -27.25 -13.02
N GLY A 287 -5.02 -27.83 -11.95
CA GLY A 287 -4.30 -28.71 -11.04
C GLY A 287 -3.96 -30.08 -11.63
N GLY A 288 -2.82 -30.62 -11.17
CA GLY A 288 -2.41 -31.99 -11.39
C GLY A 288 -1.11 -32.32 -10.64
N GLY A 289 -1.21 -33.19 -9.63
CA GLY A 289 -0.19 -34.14 -9.16
C GLY A 289 1.27 -33.68 -8.94
N ARG A 290 1.67 -33.65 -7.66
CA ARG A 290 3.03 -33.87 -7.11
C ARG A 290 4.22 -33.52 -8.03
N GLY A 291 4.83 -32.36 -7.80
CA GLY A 291 6.16 -32.03 -8.32
C GLY A 291 6.48 -30.56 -8.10
N ARG A 292 7.69 -30.25 -7.64
CA ARG A 292 8.22 -28.89 -7.45
C ARG A 292 7.89 -28.02 -8.67
N LEU A 293 7.12 -26.95 -8.49
CA LEU A 293 6.73 -26.04 -9.57
C LEU A 293 7.83 -24.99 -9.81
N TRP A 294 8.48 -25.12 -10.96
CA TRP A 294 9.37 -24.11 -11.54
C TRP A 294 8.55 -23.21 -12.47
N GLY A 295 8.56 -21.90 -12.24
CA GLY A 295 8.20 -20.92 -13.26
C GLY A 295 9.42 -20.58 -14.10
N ARG A 296 9.44 -20.95 -15.39
CA ARG A 296 10.42 -20.44 -16.35
C ARG A 296 9.91 -19.11 -16.91
N TYR A 297 10.73 -18.08 -16.84
CA TYR A 297 10.54 -16.84 -17.62
C TYR A 297 11.10 -17.07 -19.03
N SER A 298 10.29 -16.82 -20.06
CA SER A 298 10.74 -16.78 -21.46
C SER A 298 10.72 -15.33 -21.91
N THR A 299 11.89 -14.77 -22.19
CA THR A 299 12.01 -13.50 -22.92
C THR A 299 11.70 -13.76 -24.39
N ARG A 300 10.65 -13.16 -24.94
CA ARG A 300 10.52 -12.99 -26.39
C ARG A 300 10.76 -11.52 -26.70
N HIS A 301 11.78 -11.26 -27.50
CA HIS A 301 11.99 -9.96 -28.13
C HIS A 301 11.04 -9.82 -29.32
N PRO A 302 10.25 -8.75 -29.43
CA PRO A 302 9.75 -8.29 -30.71
C PRO A 302 10.85 -7.47 -31.41
N LEU A 303 11.01 -7.76 -32.71
CA LEU A 303 11.78 -6.97 -33.68
C LEU A 303 11.19 -5.56 -33.85
#